data_AF-A0A7X7AAG0-F1
#
_entry.id   AF-A0A7X7AAG0-F1
#
_cell.length_a   1.000
_cell.length_b   1.000
_cell.length_c   1.000
_cell.angle_alpha   90.00
_cell.angle_beta   90.00
_cell.angle_gamma   90.00
#
_symmetry.space_group_name_H-M   'P 1'
#
loop_
_entity.id
_entity.type
_entity.pdbx_description
1 polymer ?
#
loop_
_entity_poly.entity_id
_entity_poly.type
_entity_poly.pdbx_seq_one_letter_code
_entity_poly.pdbx_strand_id
1 'polypeptide(L)'
;MGDIFDNIDKNLFTRTLEDAKKSNINLLQKHKVTSVDFLKKQVFARDLEQDEEKIFNYDQLVISTGATPFIPNMEGIDSRNVYTISKPYIVEKLKNNLDDYKNIAIVGGGFIGVEVAEQLSKYKHLNIDLYHSRDQLLNHVYDSKAAEAAASELKDLGVNIHFSERLKDIVVENGIVKEIITTNRQDK
;
A
#
# COMPACT_ATOMS: atom_id res chain seq x y z
N MET A 1 10.49 14.33 -4.20
CA MET A 1 10.76 12.94 -3.80
C MET A 1 10.71 12.06 -5.05
N GLY A 2 11.62 12.24 -6.00
CA GLY A 2 11.42 11.79 -7.40
C GLY A 2 11.95 10.40 -7.75
N ASP A 3 12.84 9.81 -6.93
CA ASP A 3 13.67 8.67 -7.37
C ASP A 3 13.51 7.40 -6.50
N ILE A 4 12.50 7.35 -5.62
CA ILE A 4 12.31 6.22 -4.69
C ILE A 4 12.01 4.92 -5.45
N PHE A 5 11.34 5.02 -6.60
CA PHE A 5 11.01 3.86 -7.43
C PHE A 5 12.21 3.29 -8.20
N ASP A 6 13.31 4.03 -8.33
CA ASP A 6 14.46 3.61 -9.15
C ASP A 6 15.55 2.90 -8.36
N ASN A 7 15.58 3.04 -7.03
CA ASN A 7 16.59 2.36 -6.21
C ASN A 7 16.05 1.98 -4.83
N ILE A 8 15.22 0.93 -4.82
CA ILE A 8 14.45 0.52 -3.65
C ILE A 8 15.37 0.06 -2.48
N ASP A 9 16.49 -0.60 -2.78
CA ASP A 9 17.29 -1.24 -1.71
C ASP A 9 18.27 -0.32 -0.98
N LYS A 10 18.81 0.72 -1.64
CA LYS A 10 19.87 1.55 -1.05
C LYS A 10 19.39 2.79 -0.32
N ASN A 11 18.20 3.29 -0.62
CA ASN A 11 17.74 4.60 -0.14
C ASN A 11 16.50 4.55 0.78
N LEU A 12 15.89 3.38 1.00
CA LEU A 12 14.69 3.24 1.83
C LEU A 12 14.97 2.91 3.31
N PHE A 13 16.17 2.44 3.64
CA PHE A 13 16.53 2.04 5.00
C PHE A 13 17.52 3.03 5.62
N THR A 14 17.11 3.67 6.72
CA THR A 14 17.95 4.62 7.45
C THR A 14 18.88 3.97 8.46
N ARG A 15 18.65 2.70 8.83
CA ARG A 15 19.48 1.92 9.77
C ARG A 15 19.54 0.46 9.35
N THR A 16 20.69 -0.17 9.60
CA THR A 16 20.91 -1.61 9.38
C THR A 16 20.77 -2.42 10.67
N LEU A 17 20.75 -3.75 10.54
CA LEU A 17 20.82 -4.67 11.68
C LEU A 17 22.10 -4.48 12.51
N GLU A 18 23.21 -4.20 11.85
CA GLU A 18 24.50 -3.94 12.50
C GLU A 18 24.47 -2.63 13.31
N ASP A 19 23.78 -1.60 12.82
CA ASP A 19 23.60 -0.34 13.57
C ASP A 19 22.75 -0.52 14.82
N ALA A 20 21.73 -1.39 14.77
CA ALA A 20 20.92 -1.75 15.92
C ALA A 20 21.76 -2.47 16.99
N LYS A 21 22.59 -3.44 16.58
CA LYS A 21 23.51 -4.15 17.49
C LYS A 21 24.50 -3.19 18.16
N LYS A 22 25.12 -2.27 17.39
CA LYS A 22 26.03 -1.24 17.93
C LYS A 22 25.34 -0.30 18.93
N SER A 23 24.03 -0.13 18.82
CA SER A 23 23.22 0.69 19.73
C SER A 23 22.75 -0.09 20.97
N ASN A 24 23.27 -1.30 21.21
CA ASN A 24 22.87 -2.18 22.31
C ASN A 24 21.37 -2.52 22.32
N ILE A 25 20.75 -2.60 21.14
CA ILE A 25 19.36 -3.02 20.96
C ILE A 25 19.33 -4.52 20.71
N ASN A 26 18.64 -5.28 21.56
CA ASN A 26 18.36 -6.68 21.28
C ASN A 26 17.21 -6.78 20.27
N LEU A 27 17.53 -7.19 19.04
CA LEU A 27 16.57 -7.26 17.95
C LEU A 27 16.07 -8.69 17.75
N LEU A 28 14.82 -8.93 18.15
CA LEU A 28 14.13 -10.20 17.96
C LEU A 28 13.37 -10.19 16.63
N GLN A 29 14.07 -10.50 15.54
CA GLN A 29 13.44 -10.65 14.23
C GLN A 29 12.58 -11.91 14.18
N LYS A 30 11.61 -11.94 13.26
CA LYS A 30 10.71 -13.09 13.06
C LYS A 30 9.98 -13.53 14.34
N HIS A 31 9.76 -12.61 15.26
CA HIS A 31 8.90 -12.80 16.43
C HIS A 31 7.59 -12.06 16.21
N LYS A 32 6.46 -12.77 16.30
CA LYS A 32 5.13 -12.18 16.21
C LYS A 32 4.51 -12.08 17.59
N VAL A 33 4.33 -10.86 18.10
CA VAL A 33 3.55 -10.63 19.33
C VAL A 33 2.10 -11.07 19.09
N THR A 34 1.59 -11.92 19.98
CA THR A 34 0.23 -12.49 19.91
C THR A 34 -0.71 -11.85 20.93
N SER A 35 -0.20 -11.50 22.11
CA SER A 35 -0.98 -10.82 23.15
C SER A 35 -0.10 -10.06 24.14
N VAL A 36 -0.73 -9.19 24.93
CA VAL A 36 -0.07 -8.43 26.01
C VAL A 36 -0.94 -8.50 27.26
N ASP A 37 -0.36 -8.92 28.38
CA ASP A 37 -0.94 -8.77 29.71
C ASP A 37 -0.35 -7.50 30.36
N PHE A 38 -1.16 -6.43 30.39
CA PHE A 38 -0.75 -5.15 30.95
C PHE A 38 -0.67 -5.13 32.47
N LEU A 39 -1.39 -6.04 33.16
CA LEU A 39 -1.37 -6.12 34.62
C LEU A 39 -0.09 -6.80 35.11
N LYS A 40 0.29 -7.90 34.46
CA LYS A 40 1.55 -8.62 34.74
C LYS A 40 2.76 -8.02 34.04
N LYS A 41 2.54 -7.03 33.16
CA LYS A 41 3.54 -6.45 32.28
C LYS A 41 4.30 -7.51 31.46
N GLN A 42 3.54 -8.34 30.76
CA GLN A 42 4.05 -9.45 29.95
C GLN A 42 3.62 -9.32 28.49
N VAL A 43 4.55 -9.59 27.58
CA VAL A 43 4.31 -9.73 26.14
C VAL A 43 4.47 -11.20 25.78
N PHE A 44 3.47 -11.75 25.10
CA PHE A 44 3.51 -13.10 24.53
C PHE A 44 3.82 -12.97 23.04
N ALA A 45 4.83 -13.69 22.57
CA ALA A 45 5.20 -13.71 21.17
C ALA A 45 5.52 -15.12 20.69
N ARG A 46 5.24 -15.41 19.42
CA ARG A 46 5.65 -16.65 18.75
C ARG A 46 6.93 -16.41 17.97
N ASP A 47 7.94 -17.22 18.22
CA ASP A 47 9.12 -17.34 17.36
C ASP A 47 8.71 -18.09 16.08
N LEU A 48 8.76 -17.42 14.94
CA LEU A 48 8.29 -17.98 13.68
C LEU A 48 9.29 -18.95 13.03
N GLU A 49 10.53 -19.01 13.52
CA GLU A 49 11.53 -19.98 13.04
C GLU A 49 11.49 -21.28 13.83
N GLN A 50 11.32 -21.17 15.15
CA GLN A 50 11.29 -22.33 16.06
C GLN A 50 9.88 -22.85 16.31
N ASP A 51 8.86 -22.06 15.95
CA ASP A 51 7.45 -22.31 16.22
C ASP A 51 7.08 -22.40 17.71
N GLU A 52 7.79 -21.62 18.54
CA GLU A 52 7.66 -21.65 20.00
C GLU A 52 7.05 -20.35 20.57
N GLU A 53 6.27 -20.47 21.65
CA GLU A 53 5.82 -19.32 22.42
C GLU A 53 6.89 -18.84 23.41
N LYS A 54 7.11 -17.53 23.44
CA LYS A 54 8.05 -16.84 24.32
C LYS A 54 7.32 -15.76 25.10
N ILE A 55 7.71 -15.60 26.36
CA ILE A 55 7.15 -14.60 27.28
C ILE A 55 8.25 -13.60 27.63
N PHE A 56 7.96 -12.32 27.49
CA PHE A 56 8.86 -11.22 27.81
C PHE A 56 8.24 -10.32 28.87
N ASN A 57 8.93 -10.11 29.98
CA ASN A 57 8.54 -9.10 30.97
C ASN A 57 9.05 -7.72 30.53
N TYR A 58 8.32 -6.66 30.86
CA TYR A 58 8.73 -5.29 30.55
C TYR A 58 8.49 -4.32 31.71
N ASP A 59 9.30 -3.26 31.79
CA ASP A 59 9.01 -2.11 32.64
C ASP A 59 8.13 -1.09 31.93
N GLN A 60 8.47 -0.84 30.66
CA GLN A 60 7.74 -0.01 29.71
C GLN A 60 7.54 -0.74 28.38
N LEU A 61 6.36 -0.55 27.79
CA LEU A 61 6.00 -1.12 26.49
C LEU A 61 5.67 0.00 25.51
N VAL A 62 6.37 0.02 24.38
CA VAL A 62 6.04 0.88 23.24
C VAL A 62 5.33 0.06 22.19
N ILE A 63 4.08 0.43 21.87
CA ILE A 63 3.31 -0.23 20.82
C ILE A 63 3.53 0.53 19.52
N SER A 64 4.36 -0.04 18.64
CA SER A 64 4.72 0.54 17.33
C SER A 64 4.48 -0.45 16.19
N THR A 65 3.36 -1.16 16.21
CA THR A 65 3.01 -2.21 15.22
C THR A 65 2.61 -1.67 13.85
N GLY A 66 2.53 -0.34 13.70
CA GLY A 66 2.12 0.31 12.46
C GLY A 66 0.64 0.08 12.13
N ALA A 67 0.32 0.12 10.83
CA ALA A 67 -1.02 -0.09 10.31
C ALA A 67 -1.02 -1.15 9.19
N THR A 68 -2.19 -1.72 8.92
CA THR A 68 -2.42 -2.63 7.80
C THR A 68 -3.38 -1.97 6.81
N PRO A 69 -3.15 -2.10 5.49
CA PRO A 69 -4.09 -1.60 4.49
C PRO A 69 -5.47 -2.22 4.66
N PHE A 70 -6.51 -1.43 4.43
CA PHE A 70 -7.86 -1.96 4.31
C PHE A 70 -8.00 -2.69 2.96
N ILE A 71 -8.33 -3.98 3.01
CA ILE A 71 -8.59 -4.80 1.83
C ILE A 71 -10.08 -5.17 1.86
N PRO A 72 -10.89 -4.72 0.88
CA PRO A 72 -12.29 -5.11 0.78
C PRO A 72 -12.46 -6.62 0.70
N ASN A 73 -13.45 -7.16 1.40
CA ASN A 73 -13.81 -8.57 1.25
C ASN A 73 -14.61 -8.74 -0.05
N MET A 74 -13.93 -9.17 -1.11
CA MET A 74 -14.52 -9.42 -2.42
C MET A 74 -13.79 -10.56 -3.13
N GLU A 75 -14.51 -11.30 -3.96
CA GLU A 75 -13.92 -12.38 -4.74
C GLU A 75 -12.88 -11.82 -5.71
N GLY A 76 -11.76 -12.53 -5.88
CA GLY A 76 -10.70 -12.14 -6.81
C GLY A 76 -9.73 -11.07 -6.29
N ILE A 77 -9.90 -10.54 -5.07
CA ILE A 77 -9.04 -9.45 -4.54
C ILE A 77 -7.59 -9.89 -4.32
N ASP A 78 -7.36 -11.20 -4.31
CA ASP A 78 -6.07 -11.88 -4.21
C ASP A 78 -5.48 -12.26 -5.59
N SER A 79 -6.11 -11.83 -6.69
CA SER A 79 -5.62 -12.06 -8.05
C SER A 79 -4.20 -11.55 -8.27
N ARG A 80 -3.48 -12.19 -9.20
CA ARG A 80 -2.03 -12.00 -9.35
C ARG A 80 -1.59 -10.58 -9.70
N ASN A 81 -2.45 -9.82 -10.37
CA ASN A 81 -2.26 -8.43 -10.80
C ASN A 81 -2.95 -7.41 -9.88
N VAL A 82 -3.39 -7.81 -8.68
CA VAL A 82 -3.86 -6.88 -7.65
C VAL A 82 -2.72 -6.57 -6.68
N TYR A 83 -2.46 -5.29 -6.46
CA TYR A 83 -1.34 -4.81 -5.67
C TYR A 83 -1.82 -3.90 -4.53
N THR A 84 -1.34 -4.17 -3.32
CA THR A 84 -1.54 -3.30 -2.17
C THR A 84 -0.22 -2.63 -1.79
N ILE A 85 -0.04 -1.39 -2.22
CA ILE A 85 1.20 -0.62 -2.06
C ILE A 85 1.42 -0.28 -0.57
N SER A 86 2.14 -1.16 0.13
CA SER A 86 2.39 -1.04 1.57
C SER A 86 3.78 -1.50 2.01
N LYS A 87 4.49 -2.20 1.12
CA LYS A 87 5.82 -2.77 1.37
C LYS A 87 6.70 -2.60 0.13
N PRO A 88 8.02 -2.38 0.29
CA PRO A 88 8.94 -2.21 -0.84
C PRO A 88 8.89 -3.35 -1.88
N TYR A 89 8.85 -4.62 -1.43
CA TYR A 89 8.82 -5.76 -2.34
C TYR A 89 7.54 -5.83 -3.21
N ILE A 90 6.42 -5.25 -2.75
CA ILE A 90 5.20 -5.18 -3.56
C ILE A 90 5.37 -4.15 -4.68
N VAL A 91 6.04 -3.03 -4.39
CA VAL A 91 6.37 -2.01 -5.39
C VAL A 91 7.30 -2.58 -6.45
N GLU A 92 8.34 -3.30 -6.03
CA GLU A 92 9.25 -4.00 -6.94
C GLU A 92 8.50 -5.02 -7.80
N LYS A 93 7.60 -5.82 -7.21
CA LYS A 93 6.76 -6.77 -7.95
C LYS A 93 5.91 -6.04 -9.00
N LEU A 94 5.25 -4.94 -8.65
CA LEU A 94 4.50 -4.15 -9.63
C LEU A 94 5.42 -3.66 -10.75
N LYS A 95 6.56 -3.02 -10.41
CA LYS A 95 7.52 -2.48 -11.38
C LYS A 95 7.99 -3.53 -12.38
N ASN A 96 8.32 -4.73 -11.91
CA ASN A 96 8.81 -5.83 -12.74
C ASN A 96 7.75 -6.40 -13.71
N ASN A 97 6.46 -6.12 -13.49
CA ASN A 97 5.37 -6.56 -14.38
C ASN A 97 4.73 -5.39 -15.16
N LEU A 98 5.27 -4.16 -15.08
CA LEU A 98 4.63 -2.99 -15.70
C LEU A 98 4.50 -3.12 -17.22
N ASP A 99 5.50 -3.68 -17.89
CA ASP A 99 5.52 -3.82 -19.35
C ASP A 99 4.44 -4.80 -19.86
N ASP A 100 3.89 -5.66 -18.98
CA ASP A 100 2.79 -6.58 -19.31
C ASP A 100 1.41 -5.89 -19.23
N TYR A 101 1.37 -4.65 -18.73
CA TYR A 101 0.14 -3.90 -18.53
C TYR A 101 -0.04 -2.80 -19.58
N LYS A 102 -1.30 -2.53 -19.89
CA LYS A 102 -1.72 -1.37 -20.70
C LYS A 102 -2.69 -0.47 -19.97
N ASN A 103 -3.50 -1.04 -19.07
CA ASN A 103 -4.47 -0.32 -18.28
C ASN A 103 -4.21 -0.64 -16.81
N ILE A 104 -4.15 0.40 -15.96
CA ILE A 104 -4.04 0.25 -14.51
C ILE A 104 -5.15 1.04 -13.85
N ALA A 105 -5.95 0.35 -13.04
CA ALA A 105 -6.92 0.98 -12.16
C ALA A 105 -6.31 1.19 -10.78
N ILE A 106 -6.36 2.43 -10.29
CA ILE A 106 -5.97 2.83 -8.93
C ILE A 106 -7.25 3.08 -8.14
N VAL A 107 -7.39 2.40 -7.00
CA VAL A 107 -8.57 2.54 -6.14
C VAL A 107 -8.19 3.32 -4.88
N GLY A 108 -8.65 4.56 -4.81
CA GLY A 108 -8.46 5.48 -3.68
C GLY A 108 -7.58 6.69 -4.02
N GLY A 109 -8.17 7.89 -3.99
CA GLY A 109 -7.50 9.18 -4.24
C GLY A 109 -6.86 9.83 -3.01
N GLY A 110 -6.30 9.02 -2.10
CA GLY A 110 -5.49 9.50 -0.96
C GLY A 110 -4.03 9.75 -1.36
N PHE A 111 -3.16 10.05 -0.40
CA PHE A 111 -1.73 10.33 -0.67
C PHE A 111 -1.07 9.25 -1.52
N ILE A 112 -1.20 7.98 -1.12
CA ILE A 112 -0.59 6.85 -1.82
C ILE A 112 -1.12 6.74 -3.25
N GLY A 113 -2.44 6.81 -3.44
CA GLY A 113 -3.02 6.67 -4.78
C GLY A 113 -2.64 7.81 -5.72
N VAL A 114 -2.58 9.05 -5.20
CA VAL A 114 -2.12 10.22 -5.96
C VAL A 114 -0.65 10.10 -6.36
N GLU A 115 0.23 9.70 -5.44
CA GLU A 115 1.66 9.52 -5.72
C GLU A 115 1.88 8.36 -6.70
N VAL A 116 1.20 7.24 -6.52
CA VAL A 116 1.29 6.10 -7.45
C VAL A 116 0.79 6.50 -8.84
N ALA A 117 -0.30 7.27 -8.95
CA ALA A 117 -0.81 7.76 -10.22
C ALA A 117 0.20 8.66 -10.94
N GLU A 118 0.80 9.62 -10.24
CA GLU A 118 1.84 10.49 -10.79
C GLU A 118 3.05 9.68 -11.27
N GLN A 119 3.52 8.71 -10.48
CA GLN A 119 4.66 7.89 -10.85
C GLN A 119 4.38 6.99 -12.06
N LEU A 120 3.21 6.36 -12.12
CA LEU A 120 2.81 5.52 -13.25
C LEU A 120 2.57 6.35 -14.52
N SER A 121 2.18 7.62 -14.42
CA SER A 121 2.00 8.53 -15.56
C SER A 121 3.28 8.80 -16.38
N LYS A 122 4.45 8.49 -15.80
CA LYS A 122 5.77 8.56 -16.47
C LYS A 122 5.89 7.49 -17.57
N TYR A 123 5.16 6.38 -17.45
CA TYR A 123 5.17 5.27 -18.40
C TYR A 123 4.12 5.48 -19.49
N LYS A 124 4.53 6.03 -20.63
CA LYS A 124 3.63 6.48 -21.71
C LYS A 124 2.80 5.39 -22.40
N HIS A 125 3.10 4.12 -22.18
CA HIS A 125 2.32 2.99 -22.71
C HIS A 125 1.13 2.60 -21.81
N LEU A 126 1.05 3.17 -20.60
CA LEU A 126 0.01 2.87 -19.62
C LEU A 126 -1.12 3.91 -19.70
N ASN A 127 -2.34 3.42 -19.68
CA ASN A 127 -3.55 4.18 -19.40
C ASN A 127 -3.89 4.02 -17.92
N ILE A 128 -3.98 5.14 -17.19
CA ILE A 128 -4.17 5.15 -15.74
C ILE A 128 -5.56 5.70 -15.41
N ASP A 129 -6.36 4.90 -14.72
CA ASP A 129 -7.67 5.30 -14.22
C ASP A 129 -7.65 5.31 -12.68
N LEU A 130 -7.84 6.48 -12.07
CA LEU A 130 -7.91 6.65 -10.62
C LEU A 130 -9.36 6.83 -10.18
N TYR A 131 -9.87 5.88 -9.40
CA TYR A 131 -11.22 5.87 -8.87
C TYR A 131 -11.20 6.32 -7.41
N HIS A 132 -11.99 7.35 -7.09
CA HIS A 132 -12.10 7.86 -5.74
C HIS A 132 -13.55 7.99 -5.30
N SER A 133 -13.81 7.55 -4.07
CA SER A 133 -15.16 7.44 -3.54
C SER A 133 -15.82 8.77 -3.16
N ARG A 134 -15.09 9.88 -3.28
CA ARG A 134 -15.50 11.25 -2.96
C ARG A 134 -15.33 12.14 -4.18
N ASP A 135 -15.84 13.36 -4.10
CA ASP A 135 -15.78 14.40 -5.11
C ASP A 135 -14.43 15.12 -5.21
N GLN A 136 -13.51 14.84 -4.28
CA GLN A 136 -12.21 15.51 -4.19
C GLN A 136 -11.09 14.54 -3.77
N LEU A 137 -9.90 14.66 -4.38
CA LEU A 137 -8.70 13.96 -3.92
C LEU A 137 -8.22 14.50 -2.57
N LEU A 138 -7.47 13.70 -1.81
CA LEU A 138 -6.81 14.13 -0.57
C LEU A 138 -7.78 14.80 0.44
N ASN A 139 -9.05 14.41 0.38
CA ASN A 139 -10.20 15.07 1.02
C ASN A 139 -10.16 15.13 2.56
N HIS A 140 -9.19 14.48 3.20
CA HIS A 140 -9.03 14.51 4.65
C HIS A 140 -7.95 15.49 5.13
N VAL A 141 -7.14 16.04 4.21
CA VAL A 141 -5.93 16.79 4.57
C VAL A 141 -5.83 18.14 3.88
N TYR A 142 -6.31 18.25 2.63
CA TYR A 142 -6.24 19.50 1.88
C TYR A 142 -7.62 20.12 1.68
N ASP A 143 -7.63 21.46 1.61
CA ASP A 143 -8.78 22.20 1.13
C ASP A 143 -9.06 21.92 -0.35
N SER A 144 -10.21 22.38 -0.84
CA SER A 144 -10.63 22.16 -2.22
C SER A 144 -9.63 22.73 -3.22
N LYS A 145 -9.02 23.88 -2.92
CA LYS A 145 -8.13 24.58 -3.83
C LYS A 145 -6.83 23.80 -4.07
N ALA A 146 -6.22 23.30 -3.00
CA ALA A 146 -5.02 22.48 -3.10
C ALA A 146 -5.30 21.11 -3.74
N ALA A 147 -6.46 20.51 -3.45
CA ALA A 147 -6.83 19.24 -4.07
C ALA A 147 -7.21 19.37 -5.55
N GLU A 148 -7.85 20.47 -5.95
CA GLU A 148 -8.11 20.81 -7.36
C GLU A 148 -6.80 20.97 -8.13
N ALA A 149 -5.80 21.65 -7.54
CA ALA A 149 -4.48 21.77 -8.14
C ALA A 149 -3.82 20.39 -8.36
N ALA A 150 -3.86 19.51 -7.36
CA ALA A 150 -3.33 18.14 -7.49
C ALA A 150 -4.09 17.32 -8.55
N ALA A 151 -5.42 17.44 -8.61
CA ALA A 151 -6.22 16.77 -9.61
C ALA A 151 -5.97 17.31 -11.03
N SER A 152 -5.72 18.61 -11.18
CA SER A 152 -5.36 19.23 -12.46
C SER A 152 -4.03 18.69 -12.95
N GLU A 153 -3.00 18.68 -12.11
CA GLU A 153 -1.67 18.17 -12.46
C GLU A 153 -1.74 16.70 -12.92
N LEU A 154 -2.47 15.85 -12.18
CA LEU A 154 -2.64 14.45 -12.59
C LEU A 154 -3.35 14.31 -13.94
N LYS A 155 -4.37 15.14 -14.21
CA LYS A 155 -5.05 15.15 -15.51
C LYS A 155 -4.13 15.61 -16.63
N ASP A 156 -3.29 16.62 -16.39
CA ASP A 156 -2.30 17.12 -17.35
C ASP A 156 -1.23 16.06 -17.65
N LEU A 157 -0.94 15.18 -16.68
CA LEU A 157 -0.10 14.00 -16.85
C LEU A 157 -0.80 12.82 -17.56
N GLY A 158 -2.09 12.93 -17.87
CA GLY A 158 -2.88 11.93 -18.59
C GLY A 158 -3.60 10.90 -17.72
N VAL A 159 -3.73 11.16 -16.41
CA VAL A 159 -4.50 10.30 -15.50
C VAL A 159 -6.00 10.60 -15.63
N ASN A 160 -6.79 9.56 -15.88
CA ASN A 160 -8.25 9.65 -15.88
C ASN A 160 -8.77 9.55 -14.44
N ILE A 161 -9.42 10.60 -13.93
CA ILE A 161 -9.89 10.63 -12.54
C ILE A 161 -11.41 10.50 -12.49
N HIS A 162 -11.88 9.47 -11.79
CA HIS A 162 -13.30 9.16 -11.60
C HIS A 162 -13.68 9.43 -10.14
N PHE A 163 -14.37 10.56 -9.93
CA PHE A 163 -14.85 10.97 -8.62
C PHE A 163 -16.21 10.37 -8.29
N SER A 164 -16.54 10.33 -6.99
CA SER A 164 -17.79 9.76 -6.48
C SER A 164 -18.05 8.34 -7.01
N GLU A 165 -16.97 7.58 -7.15
CA GLU A 165 -17.00 6.25 -7.77
C GLU A 165 -16.27 5.24 -6.88
N ARG A 166 -16.95 4.14 -6.57
CA ARG A 166 -16.40 3.07 -5.72
C ARG A 166 -16.27 1.78 -6.50
N LEU A 167 -15.19 1.05 -6.25
CA LEU A 167 -15.10 -0.35 -6.64
C LEU A 167 -16.24 -1.14 -5.99
N LYS A 168 -16.98 -1.89 -6.80
CA LYS A 168 -18.04 -2.81 -6.37
C LYS A 168 -17.61 -4.26 -6.52
N ASP A 169 -17.04 -4.60 -7.67
CA ASP A 169 -16.68 -5.97 -8.00
C ASP A 169 -15.48 -6.02 -8.98
N ILE A 170 -14.91 -7.20 -9.18
CA ILE A 170 -13.84 -7.45 -10.15
C ILE A 170 -14.11 -8.75 -10.91
N VAL A 171 -13.89 -8.71 -12.23
CA VAL A 171 -14.03 -9.89 -13.08
C VAL A 171 -12.65 -10.51 -13.27
N VAL A 172 -12.53 -11.78 -12.92
CA VAL A 172 -11.27 -12.53 -12.93
C VAL A 172 -11.30 -13.64 -13.96
N GLU A 173 -10.26 -13.70 -14.79
CA GLU A 173 -10.02 -14.80 -15.71
C GLU A 173 -8.62 -15.37 -15.48
N ASN A 174 -8.51 -16.69 -15.28
CA ASN A 174 -7.24 -17.37 -15.05
C ASN A 174 -6.40 -16.74 -13.92
N GLY A 175 -7.06 -16.28 -12.84
CA GLY A 175 -6.42 -15.64 -11.69
C GLY A 175 -5.83 -14.25 -11.96
N ILE A 176 -6.34 -13.55 -12.97
CA ILE A 176 -5.98 -12.18 -13.34
C ILE A 176 -7.25 -11.36 -13.49
N VAL A 177 -7.29 -10.17 -12.88
CA VAL A 177 -8.37 -9.19 -13.06
C VAL A 177 -8.35 -8.68 -14.50
N LYS A 178 -9.48 -8.82 -15.19
CA LYS A 178 -9.72 -8.30 -16.55
C LYS A 178 -10.53 -7.03 -16.56
N GLU A 179 -11.43 -6.88 -15.60
CA GLU A 179 -12.35 -5.76 -15.50
C GLU A 179 -12.59 -5.40 -14.03
N ILE A 180 -12.85 -4.12 -13.78
CA ILE A 180 -13.38 -3.62 -12.51
C ILE A 180 -14.80 -3.10 -12.72
N ILE A 181 -15.69 -3.42 -11.79
CA ILE A 181 -17.06 -2.92 -11.78
C ILE A 181 -17.16 -1.85 -10.71
N THR A 182 -17.75 -0.71 -11.04
CA THR A 182 -17.85 0.42 -10.10
C THR A 182 -19.29 0.82 -9.82
N THR A 183 -19.50 1.79 -8.93
CA THR A 183 -20.84 2.32 -8.65
C THR A 183 -21.50 2.99 -9.86
N ASN A 184 -20.70 3.54 -10.78
CA ASN A 184 -21.20 4.36 -11.90
C ASN A 184 -21.03 3.68 -13.26
N ARG A 185 -20.23 2.60 -13.35
CA ARG A 185 -20.12 1.77 -14.55
C ARG A 185 -20.70 0.38 -14.29
N GLN A 186 -21.80 0.09 -14.99
CA GLN A 186 -22.15 -1.24 -15.44
C GLN A 186 -21.79 -1.25 -16.94
N ASP A 187 -20.82 -2.07 -17.33
CA ASP A 187 -20.46 -2.46 -18.71
C ASP A 187 -19.40 -1.62 -19.47
N LYS A 188 -18.39 -2.34 -19.98
CA LYS A 188 -18.12 -2.46 -21.42
C LYS A 188 -17.55 -3.82 -21.79
#